data_AF-A0A971R903-F1
#
_entry.id   AF-A0A971R903-F1
#
_cell.length_a   1.000
_cell.length_b   1.000
_cell.length_c   1.000
_cell.angle_alpha   90.00
_cell.angle_beta   90.00
_cell.angle_gamma   90.00
#
_symmetry.space_group_name_H-M   'P 1'
#
loop_
_entity.id
_entity.type
_entity.pdbx_description
1 polymer ?
#
loop_
_entity_poly.entity_id
_entity_poly.type
_entity_poly.pdbx_seq_one_letter_code
_entity_poly.pdbx_strand_id
1 'polypeptide(L)'
;TRTVGLMLPSTPLHHLITRDVGRPLVMTSGNLAEEPIVKDNDEAVRRLGKLADVILLHDRDIHSRYDDSVVQATGLPQAPVQTVRRARSLAPYPVSLPFDVPPLLAVGPLLKNTFCLARGQHAFVSQHIGDLEDLQSLAHYEETLALYERLFRLEPAHIVRDLHPDYLSSRLAERYAAERGLAKPLAVQHHRAHIAAVLADNGWPLDDGPIVGVAMDGTGLGDDGAIWGGEWFVGDYARLERRAHLDYLPLPGGAAAIKQPWRTAASYLWALGLESEMASGLAGDAELTLLHAQLERGIQAPQTSSMGRLFDAVSALLGVARVVSYEAQAAIELEQLAANPQDDAGCYPFDVERGVADKVLLDGLLEGVLNDALAGVPRQIIALRFHRSVANMVTQVASALAREAGADSVALSGGVMQNVLLLRLAVPALERASLRVLLHREVPCNDGGVSLGQAALAGVRLR
;
A
#
# COMPACT_ATOMS: atom_id res chain seq x y z
N THR A 1 2.52 -7.45 -18.46
CA THR A 1 2.51 -6.02 -18.06
C THR A 1 2.96 -5.16 -19.24
N ARG A 2 2.51 -3.91 -19.38
CA ARG A 2 3.00 -2.96 -20.40
C ARG A 2 4.23 -2.16 -19.92
N THR A 3 4.58 -2.29 -18.64
CA THR A 3 5.74 -1.65 -18.01
C THR A 3 6.85 -2.67 -17.73
N VAL A 4 8.09 -2.18 -17.75
CA VAL A 4 9.31 -2.94 -17.43
C VAL A 4 10.16 -2.08 -16.48
N GLY A 5 10.67 -2.68 -15.41
CA GLY A 5 11.65 -2.03 -14.53
C GLY A 5 13.00 -1.93 -15.23
N LEU A 6 13.54 -0.71 -15.31
CA LEU A 6 14.84 -0.46 -15.93
C LEU A 6 15.79 0.13 -14.90
N MET A 7 17.05 -0.31 -14.95
CA MET A 7 18.14 0.29 -14.20
C MET A 7 19.33 0.56 -15.14
N LEU A 8 20.06 1.64 -14.85
CA LEU A 8 21.32 1.92 -15.54
C LEU A 8 22.50 1.30 -14.76
N PRO A 9 23.62 1.01 -15.44
CA PRO A 9 24.85 0.61 -14.76
C PRO A 9 25.23 1.64 -13.69
N SER A 10 25.26 1.21 -12.44
CA SER A 10 25.43 2.06 -11.26
C SER A 10 26.79 1.88 -10.56
N THR A 11 27.58 0.89 -10.97
CA THR A 11 28.91 0.58 -10.42
C THR A 11 29.92 0.38 -11.55
N PRO A 12 31.23 0.55 -11.31
CA PRO A 12 32.26 0.26 -12.31
C PRO A 12 32.17 -1.16 -12.88
N LEU A 13 31.83 -2.15 -12.04
CA LEU A 13 31.63 -3.53 -12.47
C LEU A 13 30.43 -3.66 -13.41
N HIS A 14 29.30 -3.00 -13.12
CA HIS A 14 28.14 -3.01 -14.02
C HIS A 14 28.49 -2.43 -15.40
N HIS A 15 29.29 -1.37 -15.46
CA HIS A 15 29.75 -0.80 -16.74
C HIS A 15 30.60 -1.78 -17.54
N LEU A 16 31.53 -2.50 -16.90
CA LEU A 16 32.36 -3.50 -17.59
C LEU A 16 31.52 -4.66 -18.12
N ILE A 17 30.67 -5.24 -17.27
CA ILE A 17 29.80 -6.38 -17.65
C ILE A 17 28.86 -5.98 -18.79
N THR A 18 28.17 -4.84 -18.68
CA THR A 18 27.20 -4.43 -19.71
C THR A 18 27.88 -4.05 -21.03
N ARG A 19 29.07 -3.45 -20.99
CA ARG A 19 29.88 -3.18 -22.20
C ARG A 19 30.26 -4.48 -22.90
N ASP A 20 30.79 -5.46 -22.15
CA ASP A 20 31.33 -6.69 -22.73
C ASP A 20 30.21 -7.64 -23.20
N VAL A 21 29.07 -7.66 -22.51
CA VAL A 21 27.90 -8.47 -22.88
C VAL A 21 27.10 -7.86 -24.04
N GLY A 22 27.04 -6.52 -24.15
CA GLY A 22 26.44 -5.83 -25.30
C GLY A 22 24.91 -5.99 -25.43
N ARG A 23 24.20 -6.38 -24.36
CA ARG A 23 22.73 -6.52 -24.33
C ARG A 23 22.16 -6.23 -22.93
N PRO A 24 20.85 -5.94 -22.80
CA PRO A 24 20.20 -5.81 -21.50
C PRO A 24 20.35 -7.09 -20.65
N LEU A 25 20.52 -6.90 -19.35
CA LEU A 25 20.69 -7.95 -18.36
C LEU A 25 19.56 -7.90 -17.34
N VAL A 26 19.08 -9.06 -16.92
CA VAL A 26 18.18 -9.17 -15.77
C VAL A 26 19.01 -9.00 -14.51
N MET A 27 18.63 -8.03 -13.69
CA MET A 27 19.17 -7.81 -12.35
C MET A 27 18.03 -7.98 -11.36
N THR A 28 18.12 -9.04 -10.55
CA THR A 28 17.14 -9.35 -9.51
C THR A 28 17.89 -9.69 -8.22
N SER A 29 17.19 -9.64 -7.09
CA SER A 29 17.79 -9.87 -5.78
C SER A 29 18.28 -11.32 -5.66
N GLY A 30 19.51 -11.49 -5.15
CA GLY A 30 20.13 -12.80 -4.95
C GLY A 30 19.65 -13.47 -3.67
N ASN A 31 18.44 -14.02 -3.68
CA ASN A 31 17.82 -14.71 -2.54
C ASN A 31 16.83 -15.79 -3.00
N LEU A 32 16.44 -16.67 -2.07
CA LEU A 32 15.24 -17.48 -2.24
C LEU A 32 14.00 -16.59 -2.02
N ALA A 33 12.86 -16.96 -2.59
CA ALA A 33 11.63 -16.19 -2.48
C ALA A 33 11.32 -15.84 -1.01
N GLU A 34 10.94 -14.58 -0.79
CA GLU A 34 10.57 -14.00 0.53
C GLU A 34 11.73 -13.85 1.54
N GLU A 35 12.93 -14.36 1.26
CA GLU A 35 14.09 -14.19 2.14
C GLU A 35 14.91 -12.91 1.84
N PRO A 36 15.60 -12.30 2.82
CA PRO A 36 16.45 -11.13 2.59
C PRO A 36 17.60 -11.40 1.61
N ILE A 37 18.00 -10.35 0.87
CA ILE A 37 19.13 -10.40 -0.08
C ILE A 37 20.42 -10.85 0.62
N VAL A 38 21.15 -11.76 -0.01
CA VAL A 38 22.43 -12.26 0.49
C VAL A 38 23.51 -11.18 0.38
N LYS A 39 24.35 -11.03 1.42
CA LYS A 39 25.45 -10.06 1.44
C LYS A 39 26.84 -10.68 1.60
N ASP A 40 26.95 -11.85 2.24
CA ASP A 40 28.24 -12.47 2.56
C ASP A 40 28.61 -13.53 1.51
N ASN A 41 29.90 -13.59 1.13
CA ASN A 41 30.38 -14.48 0.07
C ASN A 41 30.06 -15.96 0.33
N ASP A 42 30.33 -16.44 1.55
CA ASP A 42 30.06 -17.83 1.91
C ASP A 42 28.56 -18.16 1.92
N GLU A 43 27.74 -17.18 2.30
CA GLU A 43 26.28 -17.30 2.24
C GLU A 43 25.82 -17.41 0.78
N ALA A 44 26.37 -16.60 -0.13
CA ALA A 44 26.03 -16.61 -1.55
C ALA A 44 26.35 -17.97 -2.18
N VAL A 45 27.54 -18.52 -1.92
CA VAL A 45 27.94 -19.85 -2.44
C VAL A 45 27.00 -20.93 -1.91
N ARG A 46 26.68 -20.93 -0.61
CA ARG A 46 25.80 -21.95 0.00
C ARG A 46 24.35 -21.86 -0.49
N ARG A 47 23.76 -20.66 -0.52
CA ARG A 47 22.33 -20.45 -0.82
C ARG A 47 22.06 -20.40 -2.33
N LEU A 48 22.90 -19.72 -3.09
CA LEU A 48 22.67 -19.45 -4.52
C LEU A 48 23.37 -20.44 -5.45
N GLY A 49 24.29 -21.28 -4.95
CA GLY A 49 25.04 -22.24 -5.76
C GLY A 49 24.19 -23.30 -6.47
N LYS A 50 22.91 -23.48 -6.08
CA LYS A 50 21.95 -24.34 -6.79
C LYS A 50 21.09 -23.58 -7.82
N LEU A 51 21.10 -22.25 -7.78
CA LEU A 51 20.30 -21.38 -8.64
C LEU A 51 21.15 -20.75 -9.75
N ALA A 52 22.42 -20.47 -9.47
CA ALA A 52 23.34 -19.80 -10.38
C ALA A 52 24.39 -20.76 -10.94
N ASP A 53 24.59 -20.73 -12.26
CA ASP A 53 25.66 -21.49 -12.93
C ASP A 53 27.05 -20.99 -12.54
N VAL A 54 27.17 -19.68 -12.30
CA VAL A 54 28.42 -19.00 -11.93
C VAL A 54 28.11 -17.91 -10.89
N ILE A 55 28.99 -17.77 -9.91
CA ILE A 55 28.92 -16.72 -8.89
C ILE A 55 30.17 -15.85 -9.01
N LEU A 56 29.97 -14.55 -9.22
CA LEU A 56 31.04 -13.55 -9.27
C LEU A 56 31.11 -12.81 -7.93
N LEU A 57 32.22 -12.95 -7.21
CA LEU A 57 32.43 -12.40 -5.86
C LEU A 57 33.57 -11.36 -5.85
N HIS A 58 33.70 -10.63 -4.74
CA HIS A 58 34.82 -9.72 -4.46
C HIS A 58 35.22 -9.74 -2.99
N ASP A 59 36.37 -9.15 -2.66
CA ASP A 59 36.95 -9.07 -1.32
C ASP A 59 36.60 -7.79 -0.53
N ARG A 60 35.71 -6.95 -1.07
CA ARG A 60 35.16 -5.80 -0.36
C ARG A 60 33.85 -6.16 0.37
N ASP A 61 33.90 -6.34 1.68
CA ASP A 61 32.72 -6.73 2.45
C ASP A 61 31.53 -5.77 2.28
N ILE A 62 30.32 -6.34 2.19
CA ILE A 62 29.06 -5.61 2.21
C ILE A 62 28.54 -5.60 3.65
N HIS A 63 28.68 -4.46 4.33
CA HIS A 63 28.28 -4.34 5.73
C HIS A 63 26.75 -4.37 5.91
N SER A 64 26.02 -3.65 5.05
CA SER A 64 24.57 -3.47 5.15
C SER A 64 23.86 -3.93 3.88
N ARG A 65 22.74 -4.63 4.07
CA ARG A 65 21.87 -5.08 2.97
C ARG A 65 21.02 -3.91 2.50
N TYR A 66 21.05 -3.65 1.20
CA TYR A 66 20.17 -2.69 0.55
C TYR A 66 19.68 -3.30 -0.75
N ASP A 67 18.36 -3.45 -0.87
CA ASP A 67 17.73 -3.65 -2.16
C ASP A 67 17.90 -2.43 -3.06
N ASP A 68 17.69 -2.63 -4.35
CA ASP A 68 17.55 -1.54 -5.28
C ASP A 68 16.26 -0.75 -4.99
N SER A 69 16.38 0.58 -4.90
CA SER A 69 15.22 1.46 -4.88
C SER A 69 14.44 1.33 -6.20
N VAL A 70 13.12 1.38 -6.11
CA VAL A 70 12.22 1.34 -7.27
C VAL A 70 11.39 2.62 -7.26
N VAL A 71 11.40 3.30 -8.40
CA VAL A 71 10.54 4.47 -8.67
C VAL A 71 9.75 4.23 -9.94
N GLN A 72 8.56 4.81 -10.02
CA GLN A 72 7.68 4.72 -11.18
C GLN A 72 7.39 6.11 -11.72
N ALA A 73 7.47 6.28 -13.04
CA ALA A 73 7.06 7.52 -13.70
C ALA A 73 5.53 7.63 -13.68
N THR A 74 5.01 8.71 -13.10
CA THR A 74 3.56 8.94 -13.00
C THR A 74 3.03 9.67 -14.25
N GLY A 75 3.86 10.48 -14.91
CA GLY A 75 3.43 11.41 -15.96
C GLY A 75 2.61 12.62 -15.45
N LEU A 76 2.56 12.84 -14.13
CA LEU A 76 1.98 14.03 -13.51
C LEU A 76 3.05 15.12 -13.34
N PRO A 77 2.84 16.37 -13.79
CA PRO A 77 3.83 17.43 -13.69
C PRO A 77 4.32 17.73 -12.26
N GLN A 78 3.41 17.67 -11.29
CA GLN A 78 3.65 17.96 -9.86
C GLN A 78 4.32 16.81 -9.10
N ALA A 79 4.29 15.59 -9.64
CA ALA A 79 4.86 14.40 -9.01
C ALA A 79 5.40 13.45 -10.09
N PRO A 80 6.40 13.84 -10.89
CA PRO A 80 6.80 13.14 -12.12
C PRO A 80 7.26 11.69 -11.87
N VAL A 81 7.76 11.42 -10.67
CA VAL A 81 8.13 10.10 -10.17
C VAL A 81 7.48 9.84 -8.82
N GLN A 82 7.13 8.60 -8.56
CA GLN A 82 6.65 8.10 -7.28
C GLN A 82 7.58 7.00 -6.80
N THR A 83 7.97 7.05 -5.53
CA THR A 83 8.76 5.99 -4.90
C THR A 83 7.87 4.78 -4.64
N VAL A 84 8.29 3.60 -5.11
CA VAL A 84 7.61 2.32 -4.88
C VAL A 84 8.32 1.52 -3.79
N ARG A 85 9.66 1.57 -3.81
CA ARG A 85 10.54 0.96 -2.80
C ARG A 85 11.66 1.94 -2.46
N ARG A 86 11.73 2.37 -1.19
CA ARG A 86 12.82 3.19 -0.65
C ARG A 86 13.92 2.28 -0.10
N ALA A 87 15.06 2.21 -0.78
CA ALA A 87 16.21 1.41 -0.37
C ALA A 87 17.53 2.10 -0.79
N ARG A 88 18.37 1.44 -1.61
CA ARG A 88 19.66 1.98 -2.06
C ARG A 88 19.55 3.41 -2.61
N SER A 89 20.50 4.27 -2.25
CA SER A 89 20.60 5.68 -2.63
C SER A 89 19.56 6.64 -2.03
N LEU A 90 18.52 6.13 -1.36
CA LEU A 90 17.52 6.95 -0.66
C LEU A 90 17.65 6.80 0.86
N ALA A 91 17.68 5.57 1.36
CA ALA A 91 18.05 5.30 2.74
C ALA A 91 19.59 5.34 2.90
N PRO A 92 20.13 5.85 4.02
CA PRO A 92 19.44 6.24 5.25
C PRO A 92 19.22 7.76 5.41
N TYR A 93 19.09 8.52 4.30
CA TYR A 93 18.84 9.97 4.41
C TYR A 93 17.51 10.22 5.15
N PRO A 94 17.46 11.19 6.08
CA PRO A 94 16.25 11.47 6.84
C PRO A 94 15.21 12.18 5.98
N VAL A 95 13.94 11.94 6.30
CA VAL A 95 12.84 12.83 5.92
C VAL A 95 12.76 13.95 6.95
N SER A 96 12.68 15.20 6.48
CA SER A 96 12.51 16.37 7.35
C SER A 96 11.07 16.47 7.83
N LEU A 97 10.86 16.45 9.14
CA LEU A 97 9.55 16.67 9.74
C LEU A 97 9.29 18.17 9.89
N PRO A 98 8.04 18.64 9.71
CA PRO A 98 7.68 20.04 9.87
C PRO A 98 7.58 20.49 11.35
N PHE A 99 7.91 19.60 12.28
CA PHE A 99 7.85 19.81 13.72
C PHE A 99 8.81 18.87 14.47
N ASP A 100 9.19 19.26 15.69
CA ASP A 100 10.01 18.44 16.57
C ASP A 100 9.25 17.27 17.19
N VAL A 101 9.86 16.08 17.18
CA VAL A 101 9.36 14.89 17.88
C VAL A 101 10.36 14.40 18.93
N PRO A 102 9.92 13.77 20.03
CA PRO A 102 10.83 13.12 20.97
C PRO A 102 11.54 11.93 20.31
N PRO A 103 12.66 11.44 20.88
CA PRO A 103 13.29 10.20 20.44
C PRO A 103 12.30 9.03 20.45
N LEU A 104 11.97 8.48 19.28
CA LEU A 104 11.01 7.40 19.15
C LEU A 104 11.39 6.40 18.06
N LEU A 105 10.85 5.20 18.16
CA LEU A 105 10.90 4.13 17.16
C LEU A 105 9.47 3.81 16.72
N ALA A 106 9.17 3.99 15.44
CA ALA A 106 7.99 3.45 14.80
C ALA A 106 8.35 2.18 14.02
N VAL A 107 7.74 1.05 14.36
CA VAL A 107 8.14 -0.26 13.83
C VAL A 107 7.53 -0.61 12.47
N GLY A 108 6.60 0.21 11.98
CA GLY A 108 5.96 0.02 10.69
C GLY A 108 4.92 -1.13 10.64
N PRO A 109 4.46 -1.48 9.44
CA PRO A 109 3.44 -2.49 9.19
C PRO A 109 4.05 -3.90 9.03
N LEU A 110 3.24 -4.87 8.61
CA LEU A 110 3.71 -6.23 8.32
C LEU A 110 4.39 -6.36 6.95
N LEU A 111 3.73 -5.85 5.91
CA LEU A 111 4.16 -5.97 4.53
C LEU A 111 5.04 -4.79 4.13
N LYS A 112 5.97 -5.01 3.20
CA LYS A 112 6.91 -4.01 2.66
C LYS A 112 7.56 -3.14 3.74
N ASN A 113 7.84 -3.74 4.88
CA ASN A 113 8.14 -3.06 6.12
C ASN A 113 9.33 -2.11 5.97
N THR A 114 9.18 -0.96 6.62
CA THR A 114 10.27 -0.10 7.06
C THR A 114 10.01 0.25 8.51
N PHE A 115 11.07 0.54 9.27
CA PHE A 115 10.94 1.20 10.57
C PHE A 115 11.41 2.65 10.46
N CYS A 116 11.06 3.48 11.43
CA CYS A 116 11.48 4.87 11.49
C CYS A 116 12.00 5.21 12.89
N LEU A 117 13.26 5.63 12.98
CA LEU A 117 13.79 6.30 14.16
C LEU A 117 13.65 7.80 13.99
N ALA A 118 13.05 8.50 14.95
CA ALA A 118 12.84 9.94 14.82
C ALA A 118 13.28 10.72 16.07
N ARG A 119 13.83 11.92 15.89
CA ARG A 119 14.20 12.86 16.96
C ARG A 119 14.34 14.28 16.39
N GLY A 120 13.76 15.27 17.08
CA GLY A 120 13.69 16.64 16.58
C GLY A 120 12.94 16.66 15.26
N GLN A 121 13.46 17.35 14.25
CA GLN A 121 12.84 17.43 12.92
C GLN A 121 13.33 16.35 11.93
N HIS A 122 13.93 15.26 12.40
CA HIS A 122 14.49 14.22 11.53
C HIS A 122 13.80 12.88 11.76
N ALA A 123 13.31 12.28 10.67
CA ALA A 123 12.77 10.93 10.63
C ALA A 123 13.67 10.04 9.75
N PHE A 124 14.42 9.14 10.36
CA PHE A 124 15.30 8.17 9.70
C PHE A 124 14.52 6.91 9.36
N VAL A 125 13.79 6.95 8.23
CA VAL A 125 13.12 5.78 7.67
C VAL A 125 14.17 4.78 7.17
N SER A 126 14.04 3.51 7.56
CA SER A 126 14.94 2.44 7.15
C SER A 126 14.91 2.20 5.65
N GLN A 127 15.87 1.45 5.14
CA GLN A 127 15.67 0.78 3.87
C GLN A 127 14.48 -0.20 3.96
N HIS A 128 13.93 -0.56 2.82
CA HIS A 128 13.00 -1.66 2.69
C HIS A 128 13.57 -2.92 3.34
N ILE A 129 12.86 -3.43 4.35
CA ILE A 129 13.20 -4.68 5.04
C ILE A 129 12.55 -5.87 4.33
N GLY A 130 11.39 -5.65 3.70
CA GLY A 130 10.58 -6.70 3.07
C GLY A 130 9.37 -7.07 3.92
N ASP A 131 8.78 -8.23 3.66
CA ASP A 131 7.62 -8.72 4.38
C ASP A 131 8.05 -9.43 5.68
N LEU A 132 7.53 -8.98 6.82
CA LEU A 132 7.87 -9.52 8.14
C LEU A 132 7.03 -10.75 8.48
N GLU A 133 7.20 -11.83 7.72
CA GLU A 133 6.43 -13.08 7.87
C GLU A 133 7.23 -14.25 8.46
N ASP A 134 8.55 -14.14 8.56
CA ASP A 134 9.43 -15.22 9.03
C ASP A 134 10.55 -14.74 9.96
N LEU A 135 11.33 -15.70 10.47
CA LEU A 135 12.43 -15.43 11.42
C LEU A 135 13.65 -14.77 10.76
N GLN A 136 13.89 -14.99 9.47
CA GLN A 136 15.01 -14.40 8.75
C GLN A 136 14.77 -12.92 8.49
N SER A 137 13.56 -12.54 8.08
CA SER A 137 13.18 -11.14 7.92
C SER A 137 13.14 -10.40 9.26
N LEU A 138 12.69 -11.06 10.34
CA LEU A 138 12.78 -10.51 11.70
C LEU A 138 14.22 -10.29 12.17
N ALA A 139 15.12 -11.26 11.95
CA ALA A 139 16.53 -11.11 12.30
C ALA A 139 17.18 -9.97 11.50
N HIS A 140 16.88 -9.87 10.20
CA HIS A 140 17.35 -8.76 9.36
C HIS A 140 16.85 -7.39 9.86
N TYR A 141 15.58 -7.31 10.28
CA TYR A 141 15.01 -6.11 10.89
C TYR A 141 15.81 -5.70 12.14
N GLU A 142 16.06 -6.63 13.07
CA GLU A 142 16.73 -6.34 14.34
C GLU A 142 18.20 -5.92 14.14
N GLU A 143 18.92 -6.59 13.24
CA GLU A 143 20.28 -6.20 12.85
C GLU A 143 20.33 -4.78 12.28
N THR A 144 19.36 -4.44 11.42
CA THR A 144 19.26 -3.14 10.76
C THR A 144 18.87 -2.05 11.76
N LEU A 145 17.93 -2.31 12.66
CA LEU A 145 17.54 -1.40 13.72
C LEU A 145 18.73 -1.08 14.63
N ALA A 146 19.45 -2.10 15.09
CA ALA A 146 20.63 -1.91 15.93
C ALA A 146 21.74 -1.11 15.21
N LEU A 147 21.88 -1.29 13.90
CA LEU A 147 22.79 -0.46 13.09
C LEU A 147 22.34 1.00 13.06
N TYR A 148 21.06 1.27 12.83
CA TYR A 148 20.50 2.63 12.76
C TYR A 148 20.61 3.36 14.10
N GLU A 149 20.33 2.70 15.23
CA GLU A 149 20.49 3.26 16.58
C GLU A 149 21.95 3.72 16.82
N ARG A 150 22.93 2.88 16.44
CA ARG A 150 24.35 3.22 16.54
C ARG A 150 24.76 4.34 15.59
N LEU A 151 24.32 4.28 14.33
CA LEU A 151 24.69 5.24 13.28
C LEU A 151 24.21 6.65 13.64
N PHE A 152 22.97 6.77 14.13
CA PHE A 152 22.35 8.05 14.45
C PHE A 152 22.45 8.48 15.92
N ARG A 153 23.05 7.62 16.76
CA ARG A 153 23.17 7.84 18.22
C ARG A 153 21.81 8.23 18.80
N LEU A 154 20.83 7.40 18.52
CA LEU A 154 19.43 7.63 18.85
C LEU A 154 18.93 6.42 19.63
N GLU A 155 18.65 6.66 20.92
CA GLU A 155 18.00 5.71 21.81
C GLU A 155 16.51 6.09 21.91
N PRO A 156 15.58 5.24 21.42
CA PRO A 156 14.15 5.53 21.48
C PRO A 156 13.65 5.59 22.93
N ALA A 157 12.93 6.65 23.28
CA ALA A 157 12.20 6.76 24.54
C ALA A 157 10.74 6.29 24.41
N HIS A 158 10.21 6.28 23.18
CA HIS A 158 8.84 5.87 22.87
C HIS A 158 8.82 4.90 21.71
N ILE A 159 7.96 3.88 21.79
CA ILE A 159 7.77 2.88 20.74
C ILE A 159 6.36 3.04 20.17
N VAL A 160 6.25 2.97 18.85
CA VAL A 160 5.00 3.11 18.10
C VAL A 160 4.84 1.89 17.22
N ARG A 161 3.63 1.34 17.16
CA ARG A 161 3.28 0.19 16.34
C ARG A 161 1.95 0.38 15.63
N ASP A 162 1.71 -0.48 14.64
CA ASP A 162 0.39 -0.60 14.03
C ASP A 162 -0.65 -1.01 15.08
N LEU A 163 -1.92 -0.67 14.83
CA LEU A 163 -3.04 -1.10 15.64
C LEU A 163 -3.14 -2.62 15.69
N HIS A 164 -2.78 -3.31 14.61
CA HIS A 164 -2.84 -4.77 14.53
C HIS A 164 -1.93 -5.44 15.57
N PRO A 165 -2.48 -6.19 16.55
CA PRO A 165 -1.69 -6.71 17.66
C PRO A 165 -0.77 -7.88 17.25
N ASP A 166 -1.16 -8.65 16.22
CA ASP A 166 -0.46 -9.88 15.84
C ASP A 166 0.63 -9.72 14.78
N TYR A 167 0.88 -8.52 14.25
CA TYR A 167 2.00 -8.32 13.34
C TYR A 167 3.32 -8.65 14.04
N LEU A 168 4.28 -9.25 13.31
CA LEU A 168 5.61 -9.50 13.87
C LEU A 168 6.28 -8.19 14.32
N SER A 169 6.07 -7.09 13.59
CA SER A 169 6.50 -5.75 14.00
C SER A 169 5.87 -5.32 15.34
N SER A 170 4.56 -5.50 15.51
CA SER A 170 3.85 -5.21 16.77
C SER A 170 4.37 -6.03 17.94
N ARG A 171 4.59 -7.34 17.75
CA ARG A 171 5.15 -8.21 18.79
C ARG A 171 6.59 -7.84 19.13
N LEU A 172 7.39 -7.46 18.12
CA LEU A 172 8.74 -6.92 18.31
C LEU A 172 8.70 -5.62 19.12
N ALA A 173 7.77 -4.70 18.84
CA ALA A 173 7.64 -3.46 19.60
C ALA A 173 7.35 -3.71 21.08
N GLU A 174 6.44 -4.63 21.39
CA GLU A 174 6.10 -5.00 22.77
C GLU A 174 7.30 -5.64 23.49
N ARG A 175 8.03 -6.56 22.82
CA ARG A 175 9.27 -7.15 23.35
C ARG A 175 10.35 -6.10 23.59
N TYR A 176 10.63 -5.27 22.59
CA TYR A 176 11.65 -4.22 22.63
C TYR A 176 11.41 -3.25 23.80
N ALA A 177 10.16 -2.83 23.99
CA ALA A 177 9.77 -1.96 25.11
C ALA A 177 9.99 -2.65 26.47
N ALA A 178 9.56 -3.91 26.61
CA ALA A 178 9.69 -4.67 27.85
C ALA A 178 11.16 -4.88 28.26
N GLU A 179 12.02 -5.27 27.31
CA GLU A 179 13.45 -5.50 27.55
C GLU A 179 14.21 -4.25 28.02
N ARG A 180 13.71 -3.06 27.66
CA ARG A 180 14.31 -1.76 28.01
C ARG A 180 13.57 -1.04 29.14
N GLY A 181 12.54 -1.64 29.73
CA GLY A 181 11.74 -1.00 30.78
C GLY A 181 11.01 0.26 30.30
N LEU A 182 10.68 0.34 29.00
CA LEU A 182 9.93 1.46 28.42
C LEU A 182 8.42 1.30 28.64
N ALA A 183 7.69 2.40 28.48
CA ALA A 183 6.23 2.36 28.48
C ALA A 183 5.69 1.48 27.33
N LYS A 184 4.46 1.00 27.50
CA LYS A 184 3.78 0.20 26.48
C LYS A 184 3.77 0.95 25.12
N PRO A 185 4.06 0.26 24.00
CA PRO A 185 4.00 0.87 22.68
C PRO A 185 2.67 1.56 22.38
N LEU A 186 2.75 2.72 21.74
CA LEU A 186 1.60 3.45 21.23
C LEU A 186 1.08 2.76 19.98
N ALA A 187 -0.19 2.35 20.00
CA ALA A 187 -0.87 1.82 18.83
C ALA A 187 -1.40 2.97 17.96
N VAL A 188 -1.08 2.92 16.66
CA VAL A 188 -1.54 3.88 15.64
C VAL A 188 -2.28 3.11 14.56
N GLN A 189 -3.46 3.61 14.18
CA GLN A 189 -4.25 2.99 13.13
C GLN A 189 -3.59 3.15 11.75
N HIS A 190 -3.57 2.05 10.99
CA HIS A 190 -2.83 1.88 9.74
C HIS A 190 -3.10 2.98 8.69
N HIS A 191 -4.38 3.26 8.41
CA HIS A 191 -4.77 4.22 7.37
C HIS A 191 -4.54 5.67 7.80
N ARG A 192 -4.66 5.98 9.10
CA ARG A 192 -4.22 7.27 9.64
C ARG A 192 -2.71 7.45 9.48
N ALA A 193 -1.92 6.39 9.68
CA ALA A 193 -0.49 6.43 9.42
C ALA A 193 -0.19 6.67 7.92
N HIS A 194 -0.92 6.04 7.00
CA HIS A 194 -0.81 6.35 5.56
C HIS A 194 -1.03 7.84 5.26
N ILE A 195 -2.08 8.45 5.83
CA ILE A 195 -2.36 9.89 5.64
C ILE A 195 -1.27 10.74 6.29
N ALA A 196 -0.88 10.46 7.53
CA ALA A 196 0.15 11.22 8.21
C ALA A 196 1.52 11.13 7.52
N ALA A 197 1.82 10.00 6.86
CA ALA A 197 3.04 9.81 6.11
C ALA A 197 3.12 10.79 4.91
N VAL A 198 2.05 10.92 4.12
CA VAL A 198 2.04 11.88 2.99
C VAL A 198 2.08 13.33 3.47
N LEU A 199 1.44 13.65 4.60
CA LEU A 199 1.55 14.98 5.20
C LEU A 199 2.99 15.29 5.63
N ALA A 200 3.64 14.36 6.34
CA ALA A 200 5.00 14.52 6.82
C ALA A 200 6.00 14.63 5.67
N ASP A 201 5.84 13.80 4.64
CA ASP A 201 6.69 13.78 3.43
C ASP A 201 6.53 15.06 2.57
N ASN A 202 5.41 15.77 2.72
CA ASN A 202 5.19 17.09 2.11
C ASN A 202 5.55 18.26 3.03
N GLY A 203 6.02 17.99 4.25
CA GLY A 203 6.32 19.04 5.23
C GLY A 203 5.08 19.84 5.66
N TRP A 204 3.90 19.22 5.69
CA TRP A 204 2.66 19.88 6.09
C TRP A 204 2.74 20.36 7.56
N PRO A 205 2.67 21.67 7.83
CA PRO A 205 2.73 22.25 9.18
C PRO A 205 1.56 21.84 10.08
N LEU A 206 1.67 22.11 11.39
CA LEU A 206 0.59 21.85 12.35
C LEU A 206 -0.53 22.89 12.30
N ASP A 207 -0.27 24.07 11.75
CA ASP A 207 -1.15 25.23 11.73
C ASP A 207 -1.80 25.50 10.36
N ASP A 208 -1.53 24.68 9.34
CA ASP A 208 -2.11 24.79 7.98
C ASP A 208 -3.58 24.29 7.90
N GLY A 209 -4.20 23.95 9.03
CA GLY A 209 -5.62 23.59 9.10
C GLY A 209 -5.94 22.13 8.69
N PRO A 210 -7.24 21.79 8.62
CA PRO A 210 -7.67 20.43 8.34
C PRO A 210 -7.43 20.03 6.89
N ILE A 211 -7.02 18.77 6.68
CA ILE A 211 -6.90 18.11 5.38
C ILE A 211 -8.04 17.10 5.20
N VAL A 212 -8.41 16.82 3.95
CA VAL A 212 -9.08 15.56 3.60
C VAL A 212 -8.03 14.50 3.24
N GLY A 213 -7.93 13.43 4.01
CA GLY A 213 -7.07 12.29 3.69
C GLY A 213 -7.85 11.19 2.98
N VAL A 214 -7.35 10.68 1.85
CA VAL A 214 -7.92 9.53 1.12
C VAL A 214 -6.94 8.36 1.18
N ALA A 215 -7.29 7.31 1.91
CA ALA A 215 -6.46 6.12 2.10
C ALA A 215 -7.08 4.92 1.36
N MET A 216 -6.48 4.55 0.23
CA MET A 216 -6.93 3.45 -0.62
C MET A 216 -5.90 2.33 -0.61
N ASP A 217 -6.25 1.20 -0.02
CA ASP A 217 -5.30 0.13 0.30
C ASP A 217 -5.94 -1.27 0.24
N GLY A 218 -5.09 -2.30 0.39
CA GLY A 218 -5.51 -3.70 0.42
C GLY A 218 -6.10 -4.14 1.76
N THR A 219 -5.40 -3.93 2.86
CA THR A 219 -5.83 -4.48 4.17
C THR A 219 -5.15 -3.71 5.29
N GLY A 220 -5.93 -3.12 6.18
CA GLY A 220 -5.44 -2.64 7.48
C GLY A 220 -6.53 -2.76 8.55
N LEU A 221 -6.13 -3.00 9.80
CA LEU A 221 -7.09 -3.16 10.89
C LEU A 221 -7.80 -1.83 11.18
N GLY A 222 -9.14 -1.88 11.17
CA GLY A 222 -10.00 -0.78 11.56
C GLY A 222 -10.16 -0.64 13.07
N ASP A 223 -10.58 0.54 13.52
CA ASP A 223 -10.91 0.78 14.94
C ASP A 223 -12.11 -0.06 15.42
N ASP A 224 -12.96 -0.48 14.48
CA ASP A 224 -14.14 -1.32 14.68
C ASP A 224 -13.85 -2.82 14.50
N GLY A 225 -12.58 -3.19 14.28
CA GLY A 225 -12.16 -4.57 14.05
C GLY A 225 -12.43 -5.09 12.63
N ALA A 226 -13.02 -4.28 11.75
CA ALA A 226 -13.19 -4.63 10.33
C ALA A 226 -11.86 -4.43 9.55
N ILE A 227 -11.82 -4.94 8.32
CA ILE A 227 -10.69 -4.75 7.41
C ILE A 227 -10.93 -3.49 6.59
N TRP A 228 -10.18 -2.43 6.88
CA TRP A 228 -10.25 -1.18 6.12
C TRP A 228 -9.34 -1.22 4.89
N GLY A 229 -9.59 -0.29 3.97
CA GLY A 229 -8.78 -0.10 2.76
C GLY A 229 -9.40 0.85 1.74
N GLY A 230 -10.45 1.58 2.09
CA GLY A 230 -11.15 2.49 1.19
C GLY A 230 -11.80 3.61 1.98
N GLU A 231 -10.96 4.45 2.58
CA GLU A 231 -11.34 5.35 3.67
C GLU A 231 -11.08 6.81 3.33
N TRP A 232 -11.95 7.70 3.81
CA TRP A 232 -11.73 9.14 3.83
C TRP A 232 -11.67 9.63 5.27
N PHE A 233 -10.64 10.42 5.56
CA PHE A 233 -10.41 11.07 6.83
C PHE A 233 -10.49 12.59 6.69
N VAL A 234 -10.84 13.27 7.78
CA VAL A 234 -10.77 14.72 7.89
C VAL A 234 -10.06 15.10 9.18
N GLY A 235 -9.16 16.07 9.11
CA GLY A 235 -8.54 16.69 10.29
C GLY A 235 -7.05 16.91 10.11
N ASP A 236 -6.25 16.72 11.15
CA ASP A 236 -4.81 17.00 11.18
C ASP A 236 -4.04 15.89 11.93
N TYR A 237 -2.73 16.05 12.13
CA TYR A 237 -1.93 15.05 12.85
C TYR A 237 -2.41 14.75 14.28
N ALA A 238 -3.11 15.67 14.95
CA ALA A 238 -3.64 15.44 16.29
C ALA A 238 -4.94 14.65 16.24
N ARG A 239 -5.79 14.92 15.24
CA ARG A 239 -7.11 14.28 15.11
C ARG A 239 -7.48 14.05 13.64
N LEU A 240 -7.14 12.87 13.13
CA LEU A 240 -7.66 12.36 11.85
C LEU A 240 -8.93 11.52 12.09
N GLU A 241 -10.09 12.04 11.73
CA GLU A 241 -11.37 11.34 11.91
C GLU A 241 -11.83 10.66 10.64
N ARG A 242 -12.27 9.40 10.72
CA ARG A 242 -12.89 8.70 9.60
C ARG A 242 -14.25 9.34 9.32
N ARG A 243 -14.45 9.84 8.11
CA ARG A 243 -15.65 10.60 7.71
C ARG A 243 -16.38 10.00 6.51
N ALA A 244 -15.72 9.16 5.72
CA ALA A 244 -16.40 8.29 4.77
C ALA A 244 -15.64 6.98 4.56
N HIS A 245 -16.32 5.97 4.03
CA HIS A 245 -15.72 4.69 3.66
C HIS A 245 -16.52 3.96 2.57
N LEU A 246 -15.88 3.01 1.89
CA LEU A 246 -16.60 2.05 1.05
C LEU A 246 -17.54 1.19 1.89
N ASP A 247 -18.64 0.77 1.30
CA ASP A 247 -19.55 -0.19 1.94
C ASP A 247 -18.81 -1.44 2.44
N TYR A 248 -19.27 -1.95 3.58
CA TYR A 248 -18.73 -3.16 4.16
C TYR A 248 -19.31 -4.37 3.47
N LEU A 249 -18.43 -5.12 2.81
CA LEU A 249 -18.78 -6.38 2.16
C LEU A 249 -17.99 -7.54 2.79
N PRO A 250 -18.57 -8.76 2.83
CA PRO A 250 -17.92 -9.90 3.44
C PRO A 250 -16.69 -10.37 2.63
N LEU A 251 -15.62 -10.75 3.33
CA LEU A 251 -14.39 -11.30 2.74
C LEU A 251 -14.11 -12.73 3.23
N PRO A 252 -14.81 -13.74 2.69
CA PRO A 252 -14.73 -15.13 3.15
C PRO A 252 -13.38 -15.80 2.86
N GLY A 253 -12.79 -16.41 3.88
CA GLY A 253 -11.58 -17.23 3.77
C GLY A 253 -10.27 -16.50 4.09
N GLY A 254 -10.32 -15.29 4.64
CA GLY A 254 -9.12 -14.57 5.12
C GLY A 254 -8.05 -14.43 4.04
N ALA A 255 -6.83 -14.91 4.31
CA ALA A 255 -5.71 -14.87 3.37
C ALA A 255 -6.00 -15.60 2.03
N ALA A 256 -6.92 -16.58 2.02
CA ALA A 256 -7.31 -17.25 0.77
C ALA A 256 -8.04 -16.29 -0.18
N ALA A 257 -8.82 -15.33 0.32
CA ALA A 257 -9.51 -14.35 -0.50
C ALA A 257 -8.52 -13.41 -1.23
N ILE A 258 -7.35 -13.16 -0.63
CA ILE A 258 -6.28 -12.39 -1.27
C ILE A 258 -5.67 -13.20 -2.43
N LYS A 259 -5.42 -14.51 -2.24
CA LYS A 259 -4.84 -15.38 -3.28
C LYS A 259 -5.85 -15.77 -4.35
N GLN A 260 -7.14 -15.72 -4.06
CA GLN A 260 -8.24 -16.15 -4.93
C GLN A 260 -9.27 -15.03 -5.13
N PRO A 261 -8.96 -13.98 -5.93
CA PRO A 261 -9.88 -12.88 -6.22
C PRO A 261 -11.32 -13.26 -6.60
N TRP A 262 -11.53 -14.44 -7.20
CA TRP A 262 -12.87 -14.94 -7.52
C TRP A 262 -13.77 -15.06 -6.28
N ARG A 263 -13.22 -15.36 -5.09
CA ARG A 263 -13.96 -15.43 -3.82
C ARG A 263 -14.54 -14.07 -3.45
N THR A 264 -13.72 -13.03 -3.59
CA THR A 264 -14.11 -11.64 -3.30
C THR A 264 -15.21 -11.20 -4.26
N ALA A 265 -15.05 -11.47 -5.56
CA ALA A 265 -16.07 -11.16 -6.56
C ALA A 265 -17.42 -11.85 -6.24
N ALA A 266 -17.42 -13.17 -6.06
CA ALA A 266 -18.64 -13.92 -5.76
C ALA A 266 -19.28 -13.46 -4.44
N SER A 267 -18.48 -13.20 -3.41
CA SER A 267 -18.95 -12.68 -2.12
C SER A 267 -19.64 -11.33 -2.24
N TYR A 268 -19.07 -10.40 -3.01
CA TYR A 268 -19.63 -9.07 -3.20
C TYR A 268 -20.95 -9.14 -3.98
N LEU A 269 -21.01 -9.95 -5.05
CA LEU A 269 -22.24 -10.14 -5.83
C LEU A 269 -23.35 -10.76 -4.97
N TRP A 270 -23.03 -11.77 -4.16
CA TRP A 270 -23.99 -12.39 -3.24
C TRP A 270 -24.52 -11.37 -2.22
N ALA A 271 -23.63 -10.62 -1.56
CA ALA A 271 -24.01 -9.66 -0.53
C ALA A 271 -24.87 -8.50 -1.07
N LEU A 272 -24.68 -8.12 -2.33
CA LEU A 272 -25.43 -7.05 -3.00
C LEU A 272 -26.67 -7.57 -3.75
N GLY A 273 -26.92 -8.88 -3.75
CA GLY A 273 -28.05 -9.48 -4.48
C GLY A 273 -27.91 -9.42 -6.01
N LEU A 274 -26.69 -9.32 -6.53
CA LEU A 274 -26.35 -9.22 -7.95
C LEU A 274 -25.95 -10.57 -8.57
N GLU A 275 -26.60 -11.64 -8.14
CA GLU A 275 -26.41 -13.00 -8.66
C GLU A 275 -26.74 -13.06 -10.17
N SER A 276 -25.84 -13.65 -10.96
CA SER A 276 -25.95 -13.71 -12.43
C SER A 276 -25.22 -14.92 -13.00
N GLU A 277 -25.42 -15.23 -14.30
CA GLU A 277 -24.65 -16.29 -14.98
C GLU A 277 -23.13 -16.05 -14.88
N MET A 278 -22.70 -14.79 -14.85
CA MET A 278 -21.29 -14.43 -14.67
C MET A 278 -20.78 -14.80 -13.28
N ALA A 279 -21.60 -14.61 -12.23
CA ALA A 279 -21.28 -15.03 -10.88
C ALA A 279 -21.09 -16.55 -10.80
N SER A 280 -21.98 -17.31 -11.43
CA SER A 280 -21.90 -18.77 -11.54
C SER A 280 -20.66 -19.26 -12.30
N GLY A 281 -20.09 -18.45 -13.20
CA GLY A 281 -18.89 -18.77 -13.98
C GLY A 281 -17.55 -18.46 -13.31
N LEU A 282 -17.55 -17.87 -12.11
CA LEU A 282 -16.32 -17.44 -11.41
C LEU A 282 -15.47 -18.61 -10.90
N ALA A 283 -16.12 -19.66 -10.43
CA ALA A 283 -15.51 -20.87 -9.87
C ALA A 283 -16.37 -22.11 -10.16
N GLY A 284 -15.94 -23.30 -9.71
CA GLY A 284 -16.77 -24.50 -9.88
C GLY A 284 -17.97 -24.52 -8.93
N ASP A 285 -19.04 -25.22 -9.31
CA ASP A 285 -20.31 -25.30 -8.55
C ASP A 285 -20.11 -25.67 -7.07
N ALA A 286 -19.20 -26.61 -6.80
CA ALA A 286 -18.90 -27.04 -5.43
C ALA A 286 -18.21 -25.94 -4.60
N GLU A 287 -17.34 -25.14 -5.23
CA GLU A 287 -16.64 -24.03 -4.57
C GLU A 287 -17.60 -22.89 -4.25
N LEU A 288 -18.50 -22.54 -5.20
CA LEU A 288 -19.52 -21.52 -5.00
C LEU A 288 -20.55 -21.95 -3.95
N THR A 289 -20.98 -23.22 -3.96
CA THR A 289 -21.91 -23.75 -2.94
C THR A 289 -21.30 -23.65 -1.54
N LEU A 290 -20.01 -23.99 -1.40
CA LEU A 290 -19.30 -23.87 -0.13
C LEU A 290 -19.17 -22.39 0.31
N LEU A 291 -18.85 -21.50 -0.63
CA LEU A 291 -18.73 -20.07 -0.39
C LEU A 291 -20.07 -19.49 0.11
N HIS A 292 -21.18 -19.80 -0.56
CA HIS A 292 -22.51 -19.32 -0.16
C HIS A 292 -22.89 -19.83 1.23
N ALA A 293 -22.65 -21.12 1.52
CA ALA A 293 -22.87 -21.67 2.87
C ALA A 293 -21.97 -20.99 3.93
N GLN A 294 -20.76 -20.58 3.57
CA GLN A 294 -19.86 -19.84 4.44
C GLN A 294 -20.39 -18.43 4.74
N LEU A 295 -20.91 -17.74 3.72
CA LEU A 295 -21.49 -16.41 3.80
C LEU A 295 -22.79 -16.38 4.61
N GLU A 296 -23.74 -17.28 4.30
CA GLU A 296 -25.01 -17.43 5.02
C GLU A 296 -24.81 -17.64 6.53
N ARG A 297 -23.75 -18.34 6.90
CA ARG A 297 -23.43 -18.66 8.30
C ARG A 297 -22.45 -17.67 8.95
N GLY A 298 -21.93 -16.70 8.20
CA GLY A 298 -20.94 -15.74 8.69
C GLY A 298 -19.61 -16.37 9.18
N ILE A 299 -19.21 -17.52 8.63
CA ILE A 299 -18.03 -18.26 9.11
C ILE A 299 -16.78 -17.70 8.44
N GLN A 300 -15.83 -17.16 9.21
CA GLN A 300 -14.57 -16.61 8.68
C GLN A 300 -14.78 -15.65 7.49
N ALA A 301 -15.81 -14.80 7.58
CA ALA A 301 -16.16 -13.80 6.59
C ALA A 301 -16.14 -12.41 7.24
N PRO A 302 -14.94 -11.91 7.65
CA PRO A 302 -14.82 -10.55 8.18
C PRO A 302 -15.33 -9.53 7.16
N GLN A 303 -15.85 -8.42 7.66
CA GLN A 303 -16.29 -7.31 6.81
C GLN A 303 -15.08 -6.50 6.34
N THR A 304 -15.13 -6.04 5.09
CA THR A 304 -14.09 -5.19 4.52
C THR A 304 -14.65 -4.03 3.71
N SER A 305 -14.00 -2.87 3.83
CA SER A 305 -14.21 -1.67 3.01
C SER A 305 -13.02 -1.44 2.05
N SER A 306 -12.29 -2.51 1.69
CA SER A 306 -11.05 -2.38 0.93
C SER A 306 -11.24 -2.05 -0.55
N MET A 307 -10.58 -0.97 -0.98
CA MET A 307 -10.45 -0.63 -2.40
C MET A 307 -9.61 -1.67 -3.14
N GLY A 308 -8.53 -2.19 -2.55
CA GLY A 308 -7.75 -3.27 -3.15
C GLY A 308 -8.59 -4.52 -3.44
N ARG A 309 -9.47 -4.91 -2.51
CA ARG A 309 -10.41 -6.02 -2.71
C ARG A 309 -11.46 -5.73 -3.78
N LEU A 310 -11.93 -4.48 -3.91
CA LEU A 310 -12.79 -4.08 -5.03
C LEU A 310 -12.09 -4.23 -6.39
N PHE A 311 -10.81 -3.84 -6.49
CA PHE A 311 -10.01 -4.08 -7.70
C PHE A 311 -9.85 -5.57 -8.00
N ASP A 312 -9.58 -6.39 -6.98
CA ASP A 312 -9.48 -7.85 -7.12
C ASP A 312 -10.81 -8.44 -7.63
N ALA A 313 -11.94 -8.00 -7.09
CA ALA A 313 -13.28 -8.43 -7.51
C ALA A 313 -13.54 -8.11 -8.99
N VAL A 314 -13.32 -6.87 -9.41
CA VAL A 314 -13.52 -6.47 -10.82
C VAL A 314 -12.55 -7.18 -11.75
N SER A 315 -11.30 -7.38 -11.32
CA SER A 315 -10.31 -8.16 -12.08
C SER A 315 -10.76 -9.61 -12.31
N ALA A 316 -11.33 -10.25 -11.28
CA ALA A 316 -11.88 -11.60 -11.39
C ALA A 316 -13.12 -11.66 -12.31
N LEU A 317 -14.03 -10.69 -12.20
CA LEU A 317 -15.23 -10.59 -13.05
C LEU A 317 -14.88 -10.47 -14.54
N LEU A 318 -13.84 -9.71 -14.86
CA LEU A 318 -13.34 -9.57 -16.23
C LEU A 318 -12.45 -10.75 -16.69
N GLY A 319 -12.24 -11.75 -15.84
CA GLY A 319 -11.37 -12.89 -16.15
C GLY A 319 -9.93 -12.48 -16.41
N VAL A 320 -9.44 -11.46 -15.70
CA VAL A 320 -8.04 -11.01 -15.73
C VAL A 320 -7.22 -11.89 -14.82
N ALA A 321 -7.57 -11.93 -13.52
CA ALA A 321 -6.92 -12.79 -12.54
C ALA A 321 -7.96 -13.42 -11.62
N ARG A 322 -8.05 -14.75 -11.64
CA ARG A 322 -8.88 -15.52 -10.69
C ARG A 322 -8.07 -16.02 -9.50
N VAL A 323 -6.78 -16.28 -9.70
CA VAL A 323 -5.81 -16.68 -8.69
C VAL A 323 -4.55 -15.86 -8.91
N VAL A 324 -3.95 -15.37 -7.84
CA VAL A 324 -2.74 -14.54 -7.89
C VAL A 324 -1.55 -15.24 -7.25
N SER A 325 -0.37 -14.92 -7.75
CA SER A 325 0.92 -15.47 -7.33
C SER A 325 1.75 -14.49 -6.49
N TYR A 326 1.41 -13.20 -6.53
CA TYR A 326 2.02 -12.16 -5.71
C TYR A 326 0.99 -11.07 -5.36
N GLU A 327 1.31 -10.26 -4.37
CA GLU A 327 0.43 -9.21 -3.85
C GLU A 327 0.06 -8.19 -4.94
N ALA A 328 -1.21 -7.78 -4.98
CA ALA A 328 -1.76 -6.80 -5.93
C ALA A 328 -1.68 -7.18 -7.42
N GLN A 329 -1.32 -8.42 -7.78
CA GLN A 329 -1.25 -8.87 -9.19
C GLN A 329 -2.55 -8.57 -9.96
N ALA A 330 -3.71 -8.88 -9.39
CA ALA A 330 -5.00 -8.69 -10.04
C ALA A 330 -5.29 -7.20 -10.32
N ALA A 331 -4.98 -6.31 -9.37
CA ALA A 331 -5.13 -4.87 -9.53
C ALA A 331 -4.14 -4.29 -10.57
N ILE A 332 -2.88 -4.73 -10.55
CA ILE A 332 -1.85 -4.32 -11.52
C ILE A 332 -2.26 -4.77 -12.93
N GLU A 333 -2.63 -6.03 -13.12
CA GLU A 333 -3.04 -6.52 -14.43
C GLU A 333 -4.30 -5.82 -14.96
N LEU A 334 -5.24 -5.47 -14.08
CA LEU A 334 -6.43 -4.69 -14.44
C LEU A 334 -6.07 -3.28 -14.92
N GLU A 335 -5.13 -2.60 -14.25
CA GLU A 335 -4.58 -1.32 -14.72
C GLU A 335 -3.93 -1.47 -16.10
N GLN A 336 -3.09 -2.50 -16.29
CA GLN A 336 -2.38 -2.73 -17.55
C GLN A 336 -3.32 -3.14 -18.69
N LEU A 337 -4.49 -3.73 -18.38
CA LEU A 337 -5.51 -4.07 -19.35
C LEU A 337 -6.23 -2.83 -19.88
N ALA A 338 -6.46 -1.82 -19.03
CA ALA A 338 -7.29 -0.67 -19.34
C ALA A 338 -6.92 0.03 -20.67
N ALA A 339 -7.95 0.47 -21.39
CA ALA A 339 -7.82 1.29 -22.60
C ALA A 339 -7.21 2.67 -22.25
N ASN A 340 -6.80 3.43 -23.28
CA ASN A 340 -6.30 4.77 -23.02
C ASN A 340 -7.44 5.67 -22.58
N PRO A 341 -7.22 6.65 -21.68
CA PRO A 341 -8.27 7.54 -21.22
C PRO A 341 -9.02 8.28 -22.34
N GLN A 342 -8.44 8.44 -23.52
CA GLN A 342 -9.10 9.10 -24.66
C GLN A 342 -10.07 8.18 -25.44
N ASP A 343 -10.03 6.87 -25.19
CA ASP A 343 -10.77 5.89 -25.98
C ASP A 343 -12.25 5.78 -25.55
N ASP A 344 -12.58 6.13 -24.30
CA ASP A 344 -13.94 6.10 -23.78
C ASP A 344 -14.11 7.09 -22.62
N ALA A 345 -15.30 7.67 -22.50
CA ALA A 345 -15.63 8.67 -21.49
C ALA A 345 -16.46 8.14 -20.30
N GLY A 346 -16.90 6.88 -20.35
CA GLY A 346 -17.89 6.32 -19.45
C GLY A 346 -17.38 6.13 -18.01
N CYS A 347 -18.35 6.03 -17.10
CA CYS A 347 -18.16 5.63 -15.72
C CYS A 347 -19.43 4.91 -15.25
N TYR A 348 -19.32 4.25 -14.09
CA TYR A 348 -20.42 3.58 -13.42
C TYR A 348 -20.91 4.44 -12.25
N PRO A 349 -22.22 4.41 -11.95
CA PRO A 349 -22.79 5.17 -10.84
C PRO A 349 -22.37 4.57 -9.50
N PHE A 350 -22.45 5.40 -8.46
CA PHE A 350 -22.37 5.00 -7.06
C PHE A 350 -23.18 6.00 -6.25
N ASP A 351 -23.71 5.56 -5.11
CA ASP A 351 -24.45 6.41 -4.19
C ASP A 351 -23.67 6.60 -2.89
N VAL A 352 -24.03 7.64 -2.13
CA VAL A 352 -23.45 7.93 -0.82
C VAL A 352 -24.56 8.01 0.21
N GLU A 353 -24.58 7.06 1.14
CA GLU A 353 -25.47 7.04 2.29
C GLU A 353 -24.85 7.91 3.40
N ARG A 354 -25.56 8.96 3.82
CA ARG A 354 -25.08 9.91 4.83
C ARG A 354 -25.17 9.32 6.24
N GLY A 355 -24.10 9.47 7.01
CA GLY A 355 -24.01 8.90 8.36
C GLY A 355 -23.04 9.63 9.28
N VAL A 356 -22.63 8.97 10.37
CA VAL A 356 -21.52 9.46 11.22
C VAL A 356 -20.22 9.48 10.40
N ALA A 357 -19.98 8.38 9.68
CA ALA A 357 -19.14 8.35 8.51
C ALA A 357 -20.05 8.00 7.31
N ASP A 358 -19.91 8.73 6.22
CA ASP A 358 -20.65 8.48 5.00
C ASP A 358 -20.22 7.15 4.39
N LYS A 359 -21.16 6.42 3.80
CA LYS A 359 -20.92 5.12 3.21
C LYS A 359 -21.11 5.18 1.71
N VAL A 360 -20.07 4.81 0.96
CA VAL A 360 -20.10 4.76 -0.51
C VAL A 360 -20.59 3.39 -0.94
N LEU A 361 -21.79 3.34 -1.52
CA LEU A 361 -22.44 2.11 -1.96
C LEU A 361 -21.85 1.62 -3.29
N LEU A 362 -21.59 0.32 -3.37
CA LEU A 362 -20.88 -0.31 -4.50
C LEU A 362 -21.81 -1.08 -5.45
N ASP A 363 -23.09 -1.17 -5.14
CA ASP A 363 -24.13 -1.85 -5.91
C ASP A 363 -24.24 -1.31 -7.34
N GLY A 364 -24.45 -0.01 -7.52
CA GLY A 364 -24.56 0.60 -8.85
C GLY A 364 -23.29 0.45 -9.69
N LEU A 365 -22.12 0.44 -9.03
CA LEU A 365 -20.84 0.27 -9.71
C LEU A 365 -20.70 -1.16 -10.23
N LEU A 366 -20.93 -2.15 -9.37
CA LEU A 366 -20.77 -3.57 -9.72
C LEU A 366 -21.85 -4.06 -10.67
N GLU A 367 -23.09 -3.58 -10.52
CA GLU A 367 -24.16 -3.83 -11.48
C GLU A 367 -23.79 -3.28 -12.87
N GLY A 368 -23.24 -2.05 -12.93
CA GLY A 368 -22.75 -1.46 -14.18
C GLY A 368 -21.64 -2.28 -14.85
N VAL A 369 -20.67 -2.76 -14.08
CA VAL A 369 -19.59 -3.64 -14.57
C VAL A 369 -20.16 -4.95 -15.11
N LEU A 370 -21.09 -5.58 -14.39
CA LEU A 370 -21.75 -6.82 -14.82
C LEU A 370 -22.54 -6.63 -16.11
N ASN A 371 -23.33 -5.57 -16.21
CA ASN A 371 -24.14 -5.28 -17.38
C ASN A 371 -23.27 -5.08 -18.63
N ASP A 372 -22.17 -4.32 -18.52
CA ASP A 372 -21.23 -4.14 -19.63
C ASP A 372 -20.56 -5.47 -20.02
N ALA A 373 -20.19 -6.29 -19.04
CA ALA A 373 -19.55 -7.57 -19.29
C ALA A 373 -20.51 -8.57 -19.97
N LEU A 374 -21.77 -8.63 -19.54
CA LEU A 374 -22.83 -9.43 -20.16
C LEU A 374 -23.20 -8.93 -21.57
N ALA A 375 -23.15 -7.61 -21.79
CA ALA A 375 -23.37 -7.00 -23.10
C ALA A 375 -22.18 -7.20 -24.08
N GLY A 376 -21.09 -7.82 -23.64
CA GLY A 376 -19.91 -8.08 -24.46
C GLY A 376 -19.06 -6.83 -24.75
N VAL A 377 -19.13 -5.81 -23.90
CA VAL A 377 -18.25 -4.62 -24.01
C VAL A 377 -16.79 -5.06 -23.85
N PRO A 378 -15.84 -4.54 -24.67
CA PRO A 378 -14.45 -4.93 -24.56
C PRO A 378 -13.89 -4.69 -23.15
N ARG A 379 -13.23 -5.69 -22.58
CA ARG A 379 -12.73 -5.66 -21.18
C ARG A 379 -11.81 -4.48 -20.88
N GLN A 380 -11.05 -4.02 -21.87
CA GLN A 380 -10.18 -2.85 -21.78
C GLN A 380 -10.98 -1.57 -21.52
N ILE A 381 -12.16 -1.45 -22.12
CA ILE A 381 -13.09 -0.33 -21.91
C ILE A 381 -13.73 -0.44 -20.53
N ILE A 382 -14.19 -1.63 -20.12
CA ILE A 382 -14.77 -1.83 -18.77
C ILE A 382 -13.73 -1.51 -17.69
N ALA A 383 -12.49 -1.98 -17.85
CA ALA A 383 -11.40 -1.65 -16.94
C ALA A 383 -11.15 -0.13 -16.87
N LEU A 384 -11.16 0.59 -18.00
CA LEU A 384 -11.03 2.04 -18.01
C LEU A 384 -12.21 2.75 -17.31
N ARG A 385 -13.46 2.34 -17.61
CA ARG A 385 -14.67 2.86 -16.97
C ARG A 385 -14.64 2.67 -15.46
N PHE A 386 -14.22 1.49 -14.99
CA PHE A 386 -14.03 1.21 -13.58
C PHE A 386 -13.00 2.16 -12.93
N HIS A 387 -11.82 2.33 -13.52
CA HIS A 387 -10.82 3.27 -13.00
C HIS A 387 -11.35 4.72 -12.97
N ARG A 388 -12.12 5.13 -13.98
CA ARG A 388 -12.81 6.45 -14.00
C ARG A 388 -13.85 6.56 -12.90
N SER A 389 -14.63 5.51 -12.64
CA SER A 389 -15.58 5.47 -11.52
C SER A 389 -14.88 5.65 -10.18
N VAL A 390 -13.76 4.95 -9.95
CA VAL A 390 -12.98 5.09 -8.73
C VAL A 390 -12.39 6.51 -8.59
N ALA A 391 -11.85 7.08 -9.68
CA ALA A 391 -11.36 8.47 -9.67
C ALA A 391 -12.48 9.49 -9.36
N ASN A 392 -13.67 9.28 -9.95
CA ASN A 392 -14.85 10.10 -9.69
C ASN A 392 -15.32 9.97 -8.24
N MET A 393 -15.32 8.76 -7.70
CA MET A 393 -15.65 8.47 -6.30
C MET A 393 -14.71 9.19 -5.33
N VAL A 394 -13.40 9.03 -5.53
CA VAL A 394 -12.37 9.76 -4.77
C VAL A 394 -12.63 11.26 -4.81
N THR A 395 -12.86 11.81 -6.01
CA THR A 395 -13.04 13.24 -6.21
C THR A 395 -14.32 13.76 -5.54
N GLN A 396 -15.46 13.13 -5.80
CA GLN A 396 -16.75 13.63 -5.31
C GLN A 396 -16.85 13.58 -3.78
N VAL A 397 -16.43 12.47 -3.17
CA VAL A 397 -16.46 12.30 -1.71
C VAL A 397 -15.46 13.24 -1.06
N ALA A 398 -14.22 13.33 -1.58
CA ALA A 398 -13.22 14.22 -1.00
C ALA A 398 -13.64 15.70 -1.12
N SER A 399 -14.18 16.13 -2.26
CA SER A 399 -14.67 17.50 -2.44
C SER A 399 -15.87 17.84 -1.56
N ALA A 400 -16.78 16.88 -1.31
CA ALA A 400 -17.88 17.08 -0.37
C ALA A 400 -17.37 17.29 1.06
N LEU A 401 -16.50 16.40 1.53
CA LEU A 401 -15.90 16.49 2.85
C LEU A 401 -15.05 17.75 3.02
N ALA A 402 -14.30 18.15 1.99
CA ALA A 402 -13.49 19.36 2.02
C ALA A 402 -14.35 20.61 2.22
N ARG A 403 -15.48 20.72 1.50
CA ARG A 403 -16.43 21.83 1.68
C ARG A 403 -17.04 21.87 3.08
N GLU A 404 -17.39 20.70 3.64
CA GLU A 404 -17.95 20.62 4.99
C GLU A 404 -16.92 20.99 6.06
N ALA A 405 -15.66 20.61 5.87
CA ALA A 405 -14.58 20.83 6.82
C ALA A 405 -13.90 22.20 6.68
N GLY A 406 -14.15 22.92 5.58
CA GLY A 406 -13.39 24.11 5.23
C GLY A 406 -11.94 23.80 4.85
N ALA A 407 -11.66 22.58 4.38
CA ALA A 407 -10.34 22.18 3.89
C ALA A 407 -10.18 22.58 2.42
N ASP A 408 -8.98 23.02 2.05
CA ASP A 408 -8.62 23.37 0.66
C ASP A 408 -7.67 22.35 0.01
N SER A 409 -7.29 21.33 0.78
CA SER A 409 -6.22 20.40 0.44
C SER A 409 -6.67 18.94 0.66
N VAL A 410 -6.16 18.05 -0.19
CA VAL A 410 -6.44 16.61 -0.15
C VAL A 410 -5.15 15.80 -0.23
N ALA A 411 -4.98 14.83 0.66
CA ALA A 411 -3.84 13.94 0.72
C ALA A 411 -4.22 12.55 0.19
N LEU A 412 -3.51 12.02 -0.82
CA LEU A 412 -3.76 10.68 -1.37
C LEU A 412 -2.67 9.70 -0.93
N SER A 413 -3.06 8.59 -0.31
CA SER A 413 -2.15 7.58 0.23
C SER A 413 -2.75 6.17 0.19
N GLY A 414 -1.98 5.15 0.59
CA GLY A 414 -2.33 3.74 0.53
C GLY A 414 -1.84 3.04 -0.75
N GLY A 415 -1.69 1.72 -0.71
CA GLY A 415 -1.09 0.93 -1.79
C GLY A 415 -1.80 1.01 -3.14
N VAL A 416 -3.11 1.27 -3.16
CA VAL A 416 -3.88 1.43 -4.42
C VAL A 416 -3.48 2.73 -5.15
N MET A 417 -2.97 3.73 -4.43
CA MET A 417 -2.47 4.97 -5.04
C MET A 417 -1.13 4.80 -5.79
N GLN A 418 -0.60 3.56 -5.87
CA GLN A 418 0.46 3.22 -6.83
C GLN A 418 -0.07 3.07 -8.28
N ASN A 419 -1.39 2.96 -8.45
CA ASN A 419 -2.02 2.86 -9.76
C ASN A 419 -1.89 4.20 -10.50
N VAL A 420 -1.05 4.23 -11.53
CA VAL A 420 -0.71 5.45 -12.27
C VAL A 420 -1.90 5.93 -13.10
N LEU A 421 -2.69 5.01 -13.66
CA LEU A 421 -3.93 5.38 -14.36
C LEU A 421 -4.90 6.09 -13.41
N LEU A 422 -5.10 5.57 -12.19
CA LEU A 422 -5.96 6.19 -11.19
C LEU A 422 -5.46 7.58 -10.80
N LEU A 423 -4.16 7.74 -10.54
CA LEU A 423 -3.57 9.06 -10.25
C LEU A 423 -3.78 10.05 -11.40
N ARG A 424 -3.57 9.63 -12.65
CA ARG A 424 -3.78 10.47 -13.85
C ARG A 424 -5.23 10.90 -14.05
N LEU A 425 -6.19 10.14 -13.52
CA LEU A 425 -7.61 10.47 -13.58
C LEU A 425 -8.04 11.33 -12.38
N ALA A 426 -7.64 10.94 -11.16
CA ALA A 426 -8.10 11.56 -9.92
C ALA A 426 -7.44 12.93 -9.66
N VAL A 427 -6.13 13.05 -9.87
CA VAL A 427 -5.40 14.29 -9.53
C VAL A 427 -5.91 15.49 -10.32
N PRO A 428 -6.03 15.45 -11.67
CA PRO A 428 -6.59 16.58 -12.41
C PRO A 428 -8.08 16.83 -12.10
N ALA A 429 -8.82 15.83 -11.63
CA ALA A 429 -10.22 15.99 -11.24
C ALA A 429 -10.36 16.74 -9.90
N LEU A 430 -9.51 16.41 -8.92
CA LEU A 430 -9.42 17.10 -7.63
C LEU A 430 -8.94 18.55 -7.80
N GLU A 431 -7.94 18.79 -8.65
CA GLU A 431 -7.44 20.14 -8.93
C GLU A 431 -8.49 21.02 -9.60
N ARG A 432 -9.30 20.46 -10.52
CA ARG A 432 -10.46 21.17 -11.11
C ARG A 432 -11.56 21.46 -10.09
N ALA A 433 -11.60 20.72 -8.98
CA ALA A 433 -12.47 21.00 -7.84
C ALA A 433 -11.84 22.00 -6.84
N SER A 434 -10.76 22.69 -7.25
CA SER A 434 -10.03 23.68 -6.45
C SER A 434 -9.39 23.12 -5.18
N LEU A 435 -9.03 21.82 -5.18
CA LEU A 435 -8.29 21.20 -4.09
C LEU A 435 -6.80 21.11 -4.42
N ARG A 436 -5.94 21.51 -3.48
CA ARG A 436 -4.50 21.24 -3.55
C ARG A 436 -4.25 19.77 -3.23
N VAL A 437 -3.67 19.03 -4.17
CA VAL A 437 -3.41 17.60 -4.01
C VAL A 437 -2.00 17.36 -3.45
N LEU A 438 -1.90 16.59 -2.36
CA LEU A 438 -0.65 16.12 -1.78
C LEU A 438 -0.44 14.65 -2.14
N LEU A 439 0.72 14.37 -2.72
CA LEU A 439 1.21 13.03 -3.07
C LEU A 439 2.54 12.78 -2.38
N HIS A 440 2.87 11.52 -2.14
CA HIS A 440 4.18 11.15 -1.61
C HIS A 440 5.31 11.53 -2.58
N ARG A 441 6.46 11.91 -2.00
CA ARG A 441 7.66 12.39 -2.67
C ARG A 441 8.84 11.45 -2.40
N GLU A 442 9.26 11.31 -1.14
CA GLU A 442 10.46 10.58 -0.77
C GLU A 442 10.18 9.17 -0.23
N VAL A 443 9.01 8.96 0.37
CA VAL A 443 8.58 7.63 0.84
C VAL A 443 7.52 7.04 -0.09
N PRO A 444 7.32 5.72 -0.09
CA PRO A 444 6.23 5.12 -0.85
C PRO A 444 4.85 5.44 -0.26
N CYS A 445 3.83 5.47 -1.13
CA CYS A 445 2.44 5.54 -0.68
C CYS A 445 1.87 4.22 -0.16
N ASN A 446 2.58 3.11 -0.41
CA ASN A 446 2.28 1.81 0.18
C ASN A 446 2.86 1.69 1.59
N ASP A 447 2.73 0.50 2.17
CA ASP A 447 3.18 0.16 3.51
C ASP A 447 4.62 0.57 3.85
N GLY A 448 5.51 0.70 2.86
CA GLY A 448 6.87 1.20 3.07
C GLY A 448 6.94 2.63 3.61
N GLY A 449 5.86 3.42 3.55
CA GLY A 449 5.74 4.75 4.14
C GLY A 449 5.08 4.81 5.53
N VAL A 450 4.46 3.73 5.99
CA VAL A 450 3.60 3.74 7.21
C VAL A 450 4.38 4.10 8.47
N SER A 451 5.63 3.67 8.59
CA SER A 451 6.47 3.98 9.76
C SER A 451 6.75 5.48 9.93
N LEU A 452 6.84 6.25 8.82
CA LEU A 452 6.94 7.71 8.88
C LEU A 452 5.67 8.32 9.48
N GLY A 453 4.51 7.85 9.03
CA GLY A 453 3.22 8.33 9.52
C GLY A 453 2.97 8.00 10.99
N GLN A 454 3.36 6.79 11.42
CA GLN A 454 3.37 6.38 12.83
C GLN A 454 4.23 7.34 13.67
N ALA A 455 5.44 7.64 13.22
CA ALA A 455 6.35 8.58 13.88
C ALA A 455 5.74 10.00 13.98
N ALA A 456 5.14 10.51 12.90
CA ALA A 456 4.53 11.83 12.86
C ALA A 456 3.34 11.95 13.84
N LEU A 457 2.39 11.00 13.79
CA LEU A 457 1.22 11.01 14.68
C LEU A 457 1.61 10.86 16.15
N ALA A 458 2.49 9.91 16.47
CA ALA A 458 2.98 9.73 17.83
C ALA A 458 3.76 10.96 18.31
N GLY A 459 4.57 11.56 17.44
CA GLY A 459 5.33 12.77 17.74
C GLY A 459 4.43 13.92 18.17
N VAL A 460 3.32 14.16 17.47
CA VAL A 460 2.34 15.18 17.85
C VAL A 460 1.61 14.85 19.14
N ARG A 461 1.28 13.56 19.37
CA ARG A 461 0.62 13.12 20.61
C ARG A 461 1.50 13.19 21.86
N LEU A 462 2.82 13.10 21.69
CA LEU A 462 3.82 13.08 22.76
C LEU A 462 4.45 14.45 23.05
N ARG A 463 4.14 15.46 22.23
CA ARG A 463 4.43 16.87 22.54
C ARG A 463 3.57 17.34 23.70
#